data_AF-A0A2S5EKU9-F1
#
_entry.id   AF-A0A2S5EKU9-F1
#
_cell.length_a   1.000
_cell.length_b   1.000
_cell.length_c   1.000
_cell.angle_alpha   90.00
_cell.angle_beta   90.00
_cell.angle_gamma   90.00
#
_symmetry.space_group_name_H-M   'P 1'
#
loop_
_entity.id
_entity.type
_entity.pdbx_description
1 polymer ?
#
loop_
_entity_poly.entity_id
_entity_poly.type
_entity_poly.pdbx_seq_one_letter_code
_entity_poly.pdbx_strand_id
1 'polypeptide(L)' 'MHEKEIEEKIQKLPENLRREVLDYLDFLLGKYQGRENSRGKFKFDWEGGLSEIREEFTSIELQHKALEWR' A
#
# COMPACT_ATOMS: atom_id res chain seq x y z
N MET A 1 -16.21 22.24 -9.96
CA MET A 1 -16.44 22.02 -11.40
C MET A 1 -15.22 22.54 -12.15
N HIS A 2 -14.24 21.67 -12.44
CA HIS A 2 -13.03 22.02 -13.21
C HIS A 2 -13.01 21.39 -14.60
N GLU A 3 -14.10 20.72 -14.99
CA GLU A 3 -14.23 19.95 -16.23
C GLU A 3 -14.00 20.83 -17.47
N LYS A 4 -14.64 21.99 -17.51
CA LYS A 4 -14.47 22.97 -18.61
C LYS A 4 -13.03 23.50 -18.73
N GLU A 5 -12.34 23.68 -17.61
CA GLU A 5 -10.98 24.23 -17.60
C GLU A 5 -9.96 23.18 -18.08
N ILE A 6 -10.24 21.90 -17.80
CA ILE A 6 -9.46 20.76 -18.30
C ILE A 6 -9.64 20.63 -19.82
N GLU A 7 -10.87 20.70 -20.33
CA GLU A 7 -11.15 20.64 -21.77
C GLU A 7 -10.46 21.78 -22.55
N GLU A 8 -10.53 23.02 -22.05
CA GLU A 8 -9.85 24.15 -22.71
C GLU A 8 -8.33 24.01 -22.74
N LYS A 9 -7.73 23.47 -21.67
CA LYS A 9 -6.28 23.21 -21.61
C LYS A 9 -5.89 22.07 -22.57
N ILE A 10 -6.69 21.00 -22.65
CA ILE A 10 -6.48 19.88 -23.59
C ILE A 10 -6.61 20.34 -25.05
N GLN A 11 -7.53 21.25 -25.35
CA GLN A 11 -7.67 21.80 -26.70
C GLN A 11 -6.45 22.63 -27.12
N LYS A 12 -5.86 23.42 -26.19
CA LYS A 12 -4.66 24.23 -26.45
C LYS A 12 -3.35 23.43 -26.47
N LEU A 13 -3.38 22.16 -26.04
CA LEU A 13 -2.21 21.29 -26.01
C LEU A 13 -1.89 20.72 -27.41
N PRO A 14 -0.62 20.73 -27.83
CA PRO A 14 -0.14 19.99 -29.00
C PRO A 14 -0.48 18.50 -28.91
N GLU A 15 -0.77 17.84 -30.05
CA GLU A 15 -1.14 16.42 -30.10
C GLU A 15 -0.13 15.49 -29.41
N ASN A 16 1.15 15.82 -29.49
CA ASN A 16 2.23 15.10 -28.81
C ASN A 16 2.09 15.08 -27.28
N LEU A 17 1.56 16.14 -26.67
CA LEU A 17 1.35 16.21 -25.22
C LEU A 17 0.00 15.62 -24.79
N ARG A 18 -1.00 15.59 -25.69
CA ARG A 18 -2.28 14.92 -25.40
C ARG A 18 -2.09 13.44 -25.08
N ARG A 19 -1.14 12.80 -25.74
CA ARG A 19 -0.80 11.39 -25.50
C ARG A 19 -0.23 11.16 -24.10
N GLU A 20 0.68 12.03 -23.66
CA GLU A 20 1.25 11.99 -22.31
C GLU A 20 0.19 12.26 -21.23
N VAL A 21 -0.77 13.15 -21.49
CA VAL A 21 -1.91 13.39 -20.60
C VAL A 21 -2.82 12.16 -20.49
N LEU A 22 -3.08 11.47 -21.61
CA LEU A 22 -3.85 10.22 -21.62
C LEU A 22 -3.13 9.13 -20.81
N ASP A 23 -1.83 8.94 -21.05
CA ASP A 23 -1.01 7.98 -20.29
C ASP A 23 -1.02 8.30 -18.78
N TYR A 24 -0.97 9.59 -18.42
CA TYR A 24 -1.05 10.02 -17.02
C TYR A 24 -2.43 9.78 -16.41
N LEU A 25 -3.51 9.97 -17.17
CA LEU A 25 -4.87 9.65 -16.74
C LEU A 25 -5.03 8.15 -16.48
N ASP A 26 -4.57 7.30 -17.40
CA ASP A 26 -4.56 5.84 -17.23
C ASP A 26 -3.72 5.42 -16.01
N PHE A 27 -2.56 6.04 -15.81
CA PHE A 27 -1.73 5.82 -14.62
C PHE A 27 -2.47 6.19 -13.33
N LEU A 28 -3.15 7.34 -13.28
CA LEU A 28 -3.92 7.76 -12.11
C LEU A 28 -5.09 6.81 -11.85
N LEU A 29 -5.83 6.42 -12.88
CA LEU A 29 -6.93 5.47 -12.75
C LEU A 29 -6.43 4.13 -12.18
N GLY A 30 -5.37 3.55 -12.74
CA GLY A 30 -4.80 2.30 -12.23
C GLY A 30 -4.21 2.41 -10.82
N LYS A 31 -3.53 3.52 -10.50
CA LYS A 31 -2.90 3.74 -9.19
C LYS A 31 -3.93 3.87 -8.08
N TYR A 32 -5.08 4.49 -8.33
CA TYR A 32 -6.08 4.76 -7.30
C TYR A 32 -7.21 3.72 -7.28
N GLN A 33 -7.58 3.09 -8.40
CA GLN A 33 -8.54 1.97 -8.41
C GLN A 33 -8.01 0.73 -7.69
N GLY A 34 -6.72 0.40 -7.82
CA GLY A 34 -6.13 -0.77 -7.17
C GLY A 34 -5.90 -0.61 -5.66
N ARG A 35 -5.64 0.61 -5.19
CA ARG A 35 -5.26 0.88 -3.78
C ARG A 35 -6.42 0.93 -2.80
N GLU A 36 -7.64 1.14 -3.29
CA GLU A 36 -8.81 1.24 -2.41
C GLU A 36 -9.29 -0.14 -1.94
N ASN A 37 -9.16 -1.17 -2.79
CA ASN A 37 -9.60 -2.53 -2.48
C ASN A 37 -8.50 -3.48 -1.98
N SER A 38 -7.21 -3.16 -2.19
CA SER A 38 -6.10 -4.08 -1.87
C SER A 38 -5.41 -3.82 -0.52
N ARG A 39 -5.81 -2.79 0.23
CA ARG A 39 -5.42 -2.67 1.65
C ARG A 39 -6.28 -3.63 2.45
N GLY A 40 -6.14 -4.93 2.17
CA GLY A 40 -6.59 -5.97 3.07
C GLY A 40 -6.12 -5.57 4.46
N LYS A 41 -7.06 -5.43 5.38
CA LYS A 41 -6.79 -5.05 6.78
C LYS A 41 -5.57 -5.82 7.24
N PHE A 42 -4.59 -5.15 7.84
CA PHE A 42 -3.46 -5.82 8.49
C PHE A 42 -4.04 -6.95 9.33
N LYS A 43 -3.73 -8.19 8.98
CA LYS A 43 -4.46 -9.33 9.52
C LYS A 43 -4.07 -9.66 10.96
N PHE A 44 -2.95 -9.11 11.45
CA PHE A 44 -2.40 -9.34 12.79
C PHE A 44 -2.44 -10.84 13.20
N ASP A 45 -2.37 -11.77 12.24
CA ASP A 45 -2.50 -13.22 12.49
C ASP A 45 -1.38 -13.75 13.40
N TRP A 46 -0.31 -12.98 13.57
CA TRP A 46 0.82 -13.29 14.46
C TRP A 46 0.62 -12.77 15.90
N GLU A 47 -0.33 -11.87 16.14
CA GLU A 47 -0.59 -11.32 17.48
C GLU A 47 -1.10 -12.45 18.39
N GLY A 48 -0.41 -12.66 19.51
CA GLY A 48 -0.77 -13.71 20.47
C GLY A 48 -0.31 -15.13 20.11
N GLY A 49 0.49 -15.32 19.04
CA GLY A 49 1.04 -16.63 18.67
C GLY A 49 1.96 -17.29 19.71
N LEU A 50 2.42 -16.53 20.72
CA LEU A 50 3.22 -17.02 21.84
C LEU A 50 2.45 -17.09 23.16
N SER A 51 1.11 -17.02 23.12
CA SER A 51 0.29 -17.03 24.33
C SER A 51 0.35 -18.36 25.08
N GLU A 52 0.47 -19.47 24.35
CA GLU A 52 0.53 -20.83 24.91
C GLU A 52 1.83 -21.07 25.69
N ILE A 53 2.94 -20.53 25.20
CA ILE A 53 4.26 -20.72 25.83
C ILE A 53 4.56 -19.68 26.92
N ARG A 54 3.65 -18.73 27.15
CA ARG A 54 3.83 -17.64 28.14
C ARG A 54 3.85 -18.17 29.58
N GLU A 55 3.19 -19.29 29.84
CA GLU A 55 3.22 -19.95 31.16
C GLU A 55 4.47 -20.84 31.33
N GLU A 56 5.06 -21.32 30.24
CA GLU A 56 6.21 -22.23 30.24
C GLU A 56 7.56 -21.53 30.19
N PHE A 57 7.62 -20.33 29.59
CA PHE A 57 8.87 -19.57 29.44
C PHE A 57 8.72 -18.14 29.95
N THR A 58 9.65 -17.73 30.81
CA THR A 58 9.81 -16.33 31.16
C THR A 58 10.47 -15.55 30.01
N SER A 59 10.19 -14.24 29.93
CA SER A 59 10.76 -13.37 28.89
C SER A 59 12.29 -13.43 28.81
N ILE A 60 12.96 -13.73 29.92
CA ILE A 60 14.42 -13.83 30.03
C ILE A 60 14.91 -15.14 29.38
N GLU A 61 14.21 -16.25 29.58
CA GLU A 61 14.56 -17.54 28.97
C GLU A 61 14.37 -17.52 27.46
N LEU A 62 13.32 -16.86 26.97
CA LEU A 62 13.12 -16.62 25.54
C LEU A 62 14.26 -15.80 24.94
N GLN A 63 14.74 -14.79 25.67
CA GLN A 63 15.88 -13.98 25.24
C GLN A 63 17.17 -14.80 25.13
N HIS A 64 17.46 -15.66 26.12
CA HIS A 64 18.63 -16.54 26.06
C HIS A 64 18.53 -17.53 24.89
N LYS A 65 17.37 -18.19 24.69
CA LYS A 65 17.18 -19.10 23.55
C LYS A 65 17.31 -18.41 22.19
N ALA A 66 16.82 -17.18 22.07
CA ALA A 66 16.97 -16.40 20.84
C ALA A 66 18.44 -16.05 20.53
N LEU A 67 19.27 -15.87 21.56
CA LEU A 67 20.71 -15.67 21.39
C LEU A 67 21.44 -16.97 21.01
N GLU A 68 20.96 -18.13 21.46
CA GLU A 68 21.52 -19.44 21.09
C GLU A 68 21.19 -19.87 19.65
N TRP A 69 20.09 -19.38 19.08
CA TRP A 69 19.68 -19.68 17.70
C TRP A 69 20.32 -18.77 16.63
N ARG A 70 21.26 -17.91 17.02
CA ARG A 70 21.97 -16.98 16.13
C ARG A 70 23.26 -17.60 15.59
#